data_AF-A0A8H6R4G1-F1
#
_entry.id   AF-A0A8H6R4G1-F1
#
_cell.length_a   1.000
_cell.length_b   1.000
_cell.length_c   1.000
_cell.angle_alpha   90.00
_cell.angle_beta   90.00
_cell.angle_gamma   90.00
#
_symmetry.space_group_name_H-M   'P 1'
#
loop_
_entity.id
_entity.type
_entity.pdbx_description
1 polymer ?
#
loop_
_entity_poly.entity_id
_entity_poly.type
_entity_poly.pdbx_seq_one_letter_code
_entity_poly.pdbx_strand_id
1 'polypeptide(L)'
;MPDSEEAATGDERLKAALWYSLGKTVDSIAIDSNINAAPTFIGGLTEMVAAKIAQASTDMEAFAKHAGRSTVNSKDVILLARHNEALQEILQDKAETVRKRDKSAAR
;
A
#
# COMPACT_ATOMS: atom_id res chain seq x y z
N MET A 1 25.15 -8.94 -16.10
CA MET A 1 24.94 -7.85 -15.14
C MET A 1 24.31 -8.46 -13.90
N PRO A 2 25.08 -8.78 -12.86
CA PRO A 2 24.59 -9.50 -11.67
C PRO A 2 23.53 -8.71 -10.88
N ASP A 3 23.61 -7.38 -10.86
CA ASP A 3 22.66 -6.51 -10.14
C ASP A 3 21.21 -6.63 -10.66
N SER A 4 21.03 -7.00 -11.93
CA SER A 4 19.70 -7.14 -12.54
C SER A 4 18.99 -8.44 -12.15
N GLU A 5 19.74 -9.51 -11.87
CA GLU A 5 19.18 -10.80 -11.43
C GLU A 5 18.79 -10.77 -9.94
N GLU A 6 19.55 -10.06 -9.11
CA GLU A 6 19.20 -9.85 -7.70
C GLU A 6 17.95 -8.98 -7.55
N ALA A 7 17.82 -7.90 -8.33
CA ALA A 7 16.64 -7.06 -8.33
C ALA A 7 15.39 -7.84 -8.79
N ALA A 8 15.50 -8.64 -9.85
CA ALA A 8 14.41 -9.50 -10.32
C ALA A 8 13.99 -10.53 -9.26
N THR A 9 14.95 -11.13 -8.56
CA THR A 9 14.69 -12.08 -7.46
C THR A 9 13.99 -11.39 -6.28
N GLY A 10 14.36 -10.14 -5.99
CA GLY A 10 13.71 -9.31 -4.98
C GLY A 10 12.25 -9.01 -5.33
N ASP A 11 12.00 -8.62 -6.57
CA ASP A 11 10.67 -8.29 -7.07
C ASP A 11 9.73 -9.50 -7.05
N GLU A 12 10.21 -10.68 -7.45
CA GLU A 12 9.45 -11.93 -7.38
C GLU A 12 9.06 -12.28 -5.94
N ARG A 13 9.98 -12.09 -4.98
CA ARG A 13 9.69 -12.32 -3.55
C ARG A 13 8.65 -11.35 -3.02
N LEU A 14 8.74 -10.07 -3.36
CA LEU A 14 7.76 -9.06 -2.96
C LEU A 14 6.38 -9.35 -3.57
N LYS A 15 6.32 -9.74 -4.84
CA LYS A 15 5.07 -10.15 -5.51
C LYS A 15 4.46 -11.40 -4.88
N ALA A 16 5.27 -12.40 -4.53
CA ALA A 16 4.78 -13.61 -3.86
C ALA A 16 4.19 -13.29 -2.47
N ALA A 17 4.84 -12.41 -1.70
CA ALA A 17 4.32 -11.94 -0.42
C ALA A 17 3.01 -11.16 -0.58
N LEU A 18 2.94 -10.31 -1.61
CA LEU A 18 1.72 -9.55 -1.94
C LEU A 18 0.57 -10.49 -2.33
N TRP A 19 0.82 -11.47 -3.20
CA TRP A 19 -0.16 -12.49 -3.59
C TRP A 19 -0.73 -13.22 -2.39
N TYR A 20 0.12 -13.63 -1.44
CA TYR A 20 -0.31 -14.29 -0.21
C TYR A 20 -1.18 -13.38 0.67
N SER A 21 -0.78 -12.13 0.87
CA SER A 21 -1.54 -11.17 1.69
C SER A 21 -2.89 -10.83 1.05
N LEU A 22 -2.92 -10.69 -0.27
CA LEU A 22 -4.16 -10.43 -1.02
C LEU A 22 -5.07 -11.65 -1.02
N GLY A 23 -4.54 -12.86 -1.17
CA GLY A 23 -5.29 -14.11 -1.04
C GLY A 23 -6.05 -14.15 0.29
N LYS A 24 -5.36 -13.93 1.43
CA LYS A 24 -6.03 -13.86 2.74
C LYS A 24 -7.11 -12.79 2.85
N THR A 25 -6.86 -11.62 2.25
CA THR A 25 -7.82 -10.50 2.28
C THR A 25 -9.07 -10.86 1.48
N VAL A 26 -8.87 -11.43 0.29
CA VAL A 26 -9.95 -11.90 -0.59
C VAL A 26 -10.72 -13.03 0.08
N ASP A 27 -10.04 -14.01 0.68
CA ASP A 27 -10.68 -15.13 1.38
C ASP A 27 -11.57 -14.63 2.53
N SER A 28 -11.11 -13.65 3.29
CA SER A 28 -11.91 -13.06 4.39
C SER A 28 -13.21 -12.43 3.87
N ILE A 29 -13.12 -11.65 2.78
CA ILE A 29 -14.29 -11.01 2.15
C ILE A 29 -15.20 -12.06 1.50
N ALA A 30 -14.62 -13.10 0.90
CA ALA A 30 -15.33 -14.17 0.21
C ALA A 30 -16.18 -15.00 1.19
N ILE A 31 -15.65 -15.27 2.39
CA ILE A 31 -16.39 -15.91 3.48
C ILE A 31 -17.59 -15.06 3.89
N ASP A 32 -17.38 -13.77 4.16
CA ASP A 32 -18.44 -12.85 4.60
C ASP A 32 -19.53 -12.66 3.53
N SER A 33 -19.14 -12.69 2.26
CA SER A 33 -20.04 -12.49 1.12
C SER A 33 -20.61 -13.80 0.54
N ASN A 34 -20.22 -14.96 1.09
CA ASN A 34 -20.57 -16.30 0.59
C ASN A 34 -20.31 -16.48 -0.92
N ILE A 35 -19.15 -16.01 -1.39
CA ILE A 35 -18.69 -16.15 -2.78
C ILE A 35 -17.34 -16.89 -2.80
N ASN A 36 -16.92 -17.36 -3.98
CA ASN A 36 -15.60 -17.95 -4.16
C ASN A 36 -14.77 -17.13 -5.16
N ALA A 37 -13.52 -16.86 -4.84
CA ALA A 37 -12.61 -16.14 -5.73
C ALA A 37 -11.78 -17.10 -6.57
N ALA A 38 -11.74 -16.88 -7.88
CA ALA A 38 -10.90 -17.67 -8.77
C ALA A 38 -9.40 -17.38 -8.54
N PRO A 39 -8.50 -18.37 -8.65
CA PRO A 39 -7.05 -18.12 -8.54
C PRO A 39 -6.54 -17.08 -9.54
N THR A 40 -7.10 -17.05 -10.74
CA THR A 40 -6.78 -16.06 -11.79
C THR A 40 -7.23 -14.65 -11.41
N PHE A 41 -8.32 -14.49 -10.68
CA PHE A 41 -8.75 -13.20 -10.14
C PHE A 41 -7.74 -12.68 -9.11
N ILE A 42 -7.29 -13.54 -8.18
CA ILE A 42 -6.27 -13.17 -7.19
C ILE A 42 -4.94 -12.81 -7.88
N GLY A 43 -4.56 -13.56 -8.93
CA GLY A 43 -3.38 -13.25 -9.75
C GLY A 43 -3.48 -11.87 -10.43
N GLY A 44 -4.60 -11.58 -11.09
CA GLY A 44 -4.82 -10.27 -11.72
C GLY A 44 -4.86 -9.12 -10.70
N LEU A 45 -5.49 -9.34 -9.54
CA LEU A 45 -5.53 -8.39 -8.44
C LEU A 45 -4.12 -8.09 -7.92
N THR A 46 -3.25 -9.11 -7.83
CA THR A 46 -1.86 -8.96 -7.39
C THR A 46 -1.08 -8.04 -8.31
N GLU A 47 -1.16 -8.25 -9.63
CA GLU A 47 -0.49 -7.38 -10.60
C GLU A 47 -1.03 -5.94 -10.57
N MET A 48 -2.35 -5.78 -10.44
CA MET A 48 -2.97 -4.45 -10.32
C MET A 48 -2.49 -3.70 -9.07
N VAL A 49 -2.44 -4.37 -7.91
CA VAL A 49 -1.99 -3.77 -6.65
C VAL A 49 -0.50 -3.47 -6.68
N ALA A 50 0.33 -4.35 -7.27
CA ALA A 50 1.75 -4.09 -7.46
C ALA A 50 1.99 -2.82 -8.29
N ALA A 51 1.29 -2.67 -9.42
CA ALA A 51 1.33 -1.45 -10.22
C ALA A 51 0.85 -0.23 -9.43
N LYS A 52 -0.18 -0.39 -8.59
CA LYS A 52 -0.69 0.71 -7.77
C LYS A 52 0.30 1.15 -6.68
N ILE A 53 1.02 0.21 -6.08
CA ILE A 53 2.09 0.50 -5.11
C ILE A 53 3.20 1.31 -5.78
N ALA A 54 3.65 0.90 -6.97
CA ALA A 54 4.67 1.63 -7.72
C ALA A 54 4.24 3.08 -8.00
N GLN A 55 3.01 3.28 -8.47
CA GLN A 55 2.46 4.63 -8.68
C GLN A 55 2.40 5.44 -7.39
N ALA A 56 1.86 4.86 -6.30
CA ALA A 56 1.72 5.53 -5.03
C ALA A 56 3.08 5.96 -4.44
N SER A 57 4.11 5.12 -4.58
CA SER A 57 5.48 5.42 -4.15
C SER A 57 6.05 6.64 -4.87
N THR A 58 5.93 6.68 -6.20
CA THR A 58 6.38 7.82 -7.02
C THR A 58 5.64 9.11 -6.65
N ASP A 59 4.33 9.03 -6.46
CA ASP A 59 3.51 10.18 -6.08
C ASP A 59 3.93 10.72 -4.69
N MET A 60 4.12 9.84 -3.70
CA MET A 60 4.54 10.24 -2.35
C MET A 60 5.92 10.89 -2.34
N GLU A 61 6.86 10.38 -3.13
CA GLU A 61 8.18 11.00 -3.28
C GLU A 61 8.07 12.40 -3.90
N ALA A 62 7.26 12.56 -4.95
CA ALA A 62 7.01 13.85 -5.58
C ALA A 62 6.37 14.86 -4.60
N PHE A 63 5.43 14.42 -3.77
CA PHE A 63 4.79 15.27 -2.75
C PHE A 63 5.77 15.72 -1.67
N ALA A 64 6.61 14.80 -1.18
CA ALA A 64 7.65 15.13 -0.22
C ALA A 64 8.62 16.17 -0.80
N LYS A 65 9.09 15.93 -2.04
CA LYS A 65 10.00 16.83 -2.76
C LYS A 65 9.38 18.20 -3.03
N HIS A 66 8.11 18.26 -3.42
CA HIS A 66 7.38 19.52 -3.62
C HIS A 66 7.34 20.37 -2.33
N ALA A 67 7.27 19.72 -1.17
CA ALA A 67 7.32 20.37 0.13
C ALA A 67 8.74 20.61 0.66
N GLY A 68 9.78 20.45 -0.17
CA GLY A 68 11.19 20.64 0.21
C GLY A 68 11.74 19.59 1.16
N ARG A 69 11.12 18.40 1.25
CA ARG A 69 11.53 17.30 2.13
C ARG A 69 12.09 16.14 1.32
N SER A 70 13.06 15.43 1.89
CA SER A 70 13.55 14.13 1.40
C SER A 70 12.93 12.93 2.12
N THR A 71 12.13 13.18 3.15
CA THR A 71 11.47 12.14 3.95
C THR A 71 9.95 12.26 3.84
N VAL A 72 9.33 11.15 3.43
CA VAL A 72 7.87 11.00 3.33
C VAL A 72 7.25 10.97 4.73
N ASN A 73 6.10 11.63 4.89
CA ASN A 73 5.31 11.61 6.14
C ASN A 73 3.82 11.40 5.87
N SER A 74 3.00 11.36 6.94
CA SER A 74 1.57 11.09 6.84
C SER A 74 0.80 12.09 5.95
N LYS A 75 1.27 13.32 5.79
CA LYS A 75 0.62 14.30 4.91
C LYS A 75 0.71 13.91 3.44
N ASP A 76 1.83 13.30 3.03
CA ASP A 76 2.02 12.82 1.66
C ASP A 76 1.06 11.65 1.35
N VAL A 77 0.86 10.76 2.32
CA VAL A 77 -0.08 9.64 2.23
C VAL A 77 -1.53 10.14 2.14
N ILE A 78 -1.91 11.12 2.97
CA ILE A 78 -3.25 11.73 2.93
C ILE A 78 -3.49 12.40 1.57
N LEU A 79 -2.46 13.02 0.98
CA LEU A 79 -2.57 13.70 -0.33
C LEU A 79 -2.82 12.74 -1.50
N LEU A 80 -2.48 11.44 -1.36
CA LEU A 80 -2.87 10.42 -2.35
C LEU A 80 -4.39 10.31 -2.48
N ALA A 81 -5.13 10.53 -1.39
CA ALA A 81 -6.59 10.43 -1.35
C ALA A 81 -7.33 11.72 -1.72
N ARG A 82 -6.63 12.76 -2.22
CA ARG A 82 -7.22 14.09 -2.51
C ARG A 82 -8.45 14.11 -3.42
N HIS A 83 -8.66 13.05 -4.20
CA HIS A 83 -9.79 12.91 -5.13
C HIS A 83 -10.95 12.10 -4.55
N ASN A 84 -10.84 11.64 -3.30
CA ASN A 84 -11.86 10.86 -2.61
C ASN A 84 -11.94 11.34 -1.16
N GLU A 85 -12.88 12.24 -0.89
CA GLU A 85 -13.07 12.89 0.41
C GLU A 85 -13.27 11.87 1.54
N ALA A 86 -14.09 10.83 1.31
CA ALA A 86 -14.34 9.79 2.31
C ALA A 86 -13.06 9.00 2.65
N LEU A 87 -12.25 8.65 1.64
CA LEU A 87 -10.96 8.00 1.87
C LEU A 87 -9.98 8.94 2.57
N GLN A 88 -10.00 10.23 2.22
CA GLN A 88 -9.14 11.22 2.84
C GLN A 88 -9.45 11.37 4.34
N GLU A 89 -10.73 11.40 4.73
CA GLU A 89 -11.17 11.43 6.13
C GLU A 89 -10.68 10.20 6.89
N ILE A 90 -10.90 9.00 6.35
CA ILE A 90 -10.42 7.73 6.95
C ILE A 90 -8.91 7.75 7.18
N LEU A 91 -8.13 8.26 6.21
CA LEU A 91 -6.68 8.35 6.32
C LEU A 91 -6.23 9.39 7.36
N GLN A 92 -6.97 10.50 7.50
CA GLN A 92 -6.71 11.52 8.53
C GLN A 92 -6.90 10.93 9.93
N ASP A 93 -8.02 10.26 10.18
CA ASP A 93 -8.31 9.59 11.45
C ASP A 93 -7.26 8.53 11.79
N LYS A 94 -6.83 7.77 10.79
CA LYS A 94 -5.78 6.78 10.96
C LYS A 94 -4.44 7.43 11.29
N ALA A 95 -4.08 8.53 10.63
CA ALA A 95 -2.85 9.27 10.91
C ALA A 95 -2.85 9.85 12.33
N GLU A 96 -3.98 10.34 12.81
CA GLU A 96 -4.10 10.78 14.20
C GLU A 96 -3.89 9.63 15.19
N THR A 97 -4.48 8.48 14.92
CA THR A 97 -4.36 7.27 15.75
C THR A 97 -2.91 6.82 15.84
N VAL A 98 -2.20 6.76 14.71
CA VAL A 98 -0.76 6.42 14.68
C VAL A 98 0.05 7.44 15.48
N ARG A 99 -0.20 8.75 15.27
CA ARG A 99 0.49 9.82 16.02
C ARG A 99 0.28 9.72 17.53
N LYS A 100 -0.94 9.37 17.97
CA LYS A 100 -1.25 9.15 19.40
C LYS A 100 -0.47 7.95 19.96
N ARG A 101 -0.45 6.83 19.21
CA ARG A 101 0.28 5.61 19.59
C ARG A 101 1.79 5.86 19.72
N ASP A 102 2.39 6.56 18.77
CA ASP A 102 3.83 6.83 18.78
C ASP A 102 4.21 7.75 19.95
N LYS A 103 3.35 8.73 20.28
CA LYS A 103 3.53 9.58 21.49
C LYS A 103 3.44 8.81 22.80
N SER A 104 2.58 7.80 22.88
CA SER A 104 2.49 6.94 24.08
C SER A 104 3.67 5.97 24.20
N ALA A 105 4.24 5.51 23.09
CA ALA A 105 5.39 4.61 23.09
C ALA A 105 6.72 5.32 23.39
N ALA A 106 6.79 6.63 23.18
CA ALA A 106 7.95 7.46 23.48
C ALA A 106 7.96 8.05 24.92
N ARG A 107 6.92 7.76 25.73
CA ARG A 107 6.83 8.13 27.15
C ARG A 107 7.19 6.94 28.02
#